data_AF-A0A1B8XW92-F1
#
_entry.id   AF-A0A1B8XW92-F1
#
_cell.length_a   1.000
_cell.length_b   1.000
_cell.length_c   1.000
_cell.angle_alpha   90.00
_cell.angle_beta   90.00
_cell.angle_gamma   90.00
#
_symmetry.space_group_name_H-M   'P 1'
#
loop_
_entity.id
_entity.type
_entity.pdbx_description
1 polymer ?
#
loop_
_entity_poly.entity_id
_entity_poly.type
_entity_poly.pdbx_seq_one_letter_code
_entity_poly.pdbx_strand_id
1 'polypeptide(L)'
;PLQGPTFWRTTHNNPMQKGDNISIIWQPLPSEHSLCSIQGYEVIHLNSKNVTWSKYVGNTTKHTFTLSDNAVTVTLLAVNSLGYSLTNSKLTFSCEMST
;
A
#
# COMPACT_ATOMS: atom_id res chain seq x y z
N PRO A 1 -10.67 12.33 2.28
CA PRO A 1 -9.58 12.70 3.23
C PRO A 1 -8.56 13.61 2.54
N LEU A 2 -7.82 14.46 3.27
CA LEU A 2 -6.77 15.27 2.63
C LEU A 2 -5.52 14.44 2.31
N GLN A 3 -5.14 13.57 3.24
CA GLN A 3 -3.95 12.74 3.16
C GLN A 3 -4.29 11.28 3.46
N GLY A 4 -3.67 10.36 2.73
CA GLY A 4 -3.71 8.91 2.97
C GLY A 4 -2.70 8.50 4.05
N PRO A 5 -2.85 7.31 4.65
CA PRO A 5 -1.95 6.88 5.70
C PRO A 5 -0.55 6.60 5.18
N THR A 6 0.45 6.88 6.02
CA THR A 6 1.79 6.34 5.84
C THR A 6 1.78 4.86 6.22
N PHE A 7 2.56 4.04 5.51
CA PHE A 7 2.62 2.60 5.72
C PHE A 7 4.04 2.07 5.64
N TRP A 8 4.25 0.87 6.16
CA TRP A 8 5.55 0.21 6.28
C TRP A 8 5.41 -1.29 6.10
N ARG A 9 6.52 -1.96 5.77
CA ARG A 9 6.61 -3.43 5.67
C ARG A 9 6.75 -4.04 7.07
N THR A 10 6.14 -5.20 7.34
CA THR A 10 6.24 -5.86 8.65
C THR A 10 7.53 -6.66 8.88
N THR A 11 8.16 -7.21 7.83
CA THR A 11 9.30 -8.14 7.97
C THR A 11 10.52 -7.68 7.20
N HIS A 12 11.70 -8.10 7.66
CA HIS A 12 13.02 -7.63 7.21
C HIS A 12 13.80 -8.72 6.47
N ASN A 13 13.14 -9.61 5.71
CA ASN A 13 13.87 -10.51 4.83
C ASN A 13 14.39 -9.68 3.65
N ASN A 14 15.59 -9.14 3.83
CA ASN A 14 16.44 -8.71 2.74
C ASN A 14 17.51 -9.80 2.58
N PRO A 15 17.71 -10.33 1.36
CA PRO A 15 17.08 -9.95 0.09
C PRO A 15 15.62 -10.39 -0.06
N MET A 16 14.81 -9.57 -0.72
CA MET A 16 13.50 -9.98 -1.24
C MET A 16 13.69 -10.79 -2.52
N GLN A 17 12.89 -11.83 -2.68
CA GLN A 17 12.85 -12.64 -3.89
C GLN A 17 11.51 -12.52 -4.58
N LYS A 18 11.52 -12.73 -5.90
CA LYS A 18 10.30 -12.81 -6.68
C LYS A 18 9.48 -14.01 -6.19
N GLY A 19 8.22 -13.78 -5.85
CA GLY A 19 7.34 -14.78 -5.24
C GLY A 19 7.21 -14.66 -3.72
N ASP A 20 7.97 -13.78 -3.07
CA ASP A 20 7.84 -13.56 -1.63
C ASP A 20 6.48 -12.91 -1.27
N ASN A 21 5.94 -13.31 -0.12
CA ASN A 21 4.77 -12.67 0.45
C ASN A 21 5.18 -11.45 1.29
N ILE A 22 4.84 -10.27 0.78
CA ILE A 22 5.09 -8.99 1.42
C ILE A 22 3.85 -8.60 2.20
N SER A 23 4.04 -8.28 3.47
CA SER A 23 2.99 -7.68 4.31
C SER A 23 3.33 -6.22 4.60
N ILE A 24 2.37 -5.35 4.33
CA ILE A 24 2.40 -3.94 4.70
C ILE A 24 1.37 -3.66 5.79
N ILE A 25 1.69 -2.70 6.65
CA ILE A 25 0.85 -2.22 7.75
C ILE A 25 0.84 -0.70 7.80
N TRP A 26 -0.24 -0.14 8.33
CA TRP A 26 -0.40 1.29 8.53
C TRP A 26 -1.20 1.57 9.80
N GLN A 27 -1.17 2.81 10.24
CA GLN A 27 -2.06 3.28 11.29
C GLN A 27 -3.34 3.87 10.68
N PRO A 28 -4.50 3.76 11.36
CA PRO A 28 -5.69 4.48 10.96
C PRO A 28 -5.43 5.99 10.90
N LEU A 29 -6.05 6.68 9.93
CA LEU A 29 -5.91 8.14 9.85
C LEU A 29 -6.59 8.82 11.04
N PRO A 30 -5.94 9.81 11.66
CA PRO A 30 -6.57 10.63 12.69
C PRO A 30 -7.69 11.49 12.08
N SER A 31 -8.68 11.84 12.91
CA SER A 31 -9.90 12.54 12.48
C SER A 31 -9.61 13.88 11.79
N GLU A 32 -8.59 14.59 12.24
CA GLU A 32 -8.13 15.88 11.71
C GLU A 32 -7.74 15.84 10.21
N HIS A 33 -7.21 14.71 9.73
CA HIS A 33 -6.84 14.52 8.32
C HIS A 33 -7.94 13.83 7.50
N SER A 34 -8.96 13.32 8.19
CA SER A 34 -9.99 12.48 7.61
C SER A 34 -11.14 13.29 7.01
N LEU A 35 -11.44 14.50 7.53
CA LEU A 35 -12.61 15.35 7.24
C LEU A 35 -13.98 14.71 7.55
N CYS A 36 -14.10 13.40 7.36
CA CYS A 36 -15.23 12.52 7.68
C CYS A 36 -14.66 11.17 8.13
N SER A 37 -15.49 10.32 8.75
CA SER A 37 -15.08 8.97 9.15
C SER A 37 -14.53 8.17 7.97
N ILE A 38 -13.37 7.54 8.17
CA ILE A 38 -12.78 6.63 7.19
C ILE A 38 -13.66 5.37 7.08
N GLN A 39 -14.04 5.03 5.85
CA GLN A 39 -14.83 3.84 5.53
C GLN A 39 -13.92 2.64 5.20
N GLY A 40 -12.70 2.92 4.72
CA GLY A 40 -11.69 1.90 4.50
C GLY A 40 -10.52 2.41 3.69
N TYR A 41 -9.74 1.46 3.17
CA TYR A 41 -8.52 1.72 2.42
C TYR A 41 -8.51 0.96 1.10
N GLU A 42 -7.82 1.52 0.12
CA GLU A 42 -7.53 0.87 -1.16
C GLU A 42 -6.02 0.83 -1.39
N VAL A 43 -5.54 -0.34 -1.78
CA VAL A 43 -4.13 -0.57 -2.09
C VAL A 43 -3.99 -0.65 -3.60
N ILE A 44 -3.21 0.25 -4.19
CA ILE A 44 -2.86 0.25 -5.61
C ILE A 44 -1.46 -0.32 -5.77
N HIS A 45 -1.30 -1.22 -6.72
CA HIS A 45 -0.03 -1.83 -7.10
C HIS A 45 0.32 -1.46 -8.53
N LEU A 46 1.55 -1.03 -8.74
CA LEU A 46 2.15 -0.77 -10.05
C LEU A 46 3.40 -1.63 -10.18
N ASN A 47 3.42 -2.56 -11.12
CA ASN A 47 4.62 -3.37 -11.36
C ASN A 47 5.59 -2.71 -12.35
N SER A 48 6.78 -3.28 -12.50
CA SER A 48 7.81 -2.82 -13.44
C SER A 48 7.42 -2.88 -14.92
N LYS A 49 6.28 -3.50 -15.26
CA LYS A 49 5.71 -3.56 -16.61
C LYS A 49 4.61 -2.52 -16.83
N ASN A 50 4.47 -1.55 -15.92
CA ASN A 50 3.42 -0.53 -15.90
C ASN A 50 1.98 -1.10 -15.81
N VAL A 51 1.82 -2.35 -15.36
CA VAL A 51 0.52 -2.93 -15.07
C VAL A 51 0.08 -2.47 -13.69
N THR A 52 -1.12 -1.90 -13.63
CA THR A 52 -1.73 -1.42 -12.39
C THR A 52 -2.90 -2.30 -12.00
N TRP A 53 -3.01 -2.64 -10.72
CA TRP A 53 -4.19 -3.26 -10.14
C TRP A 53 -4.44 -2.71 -8.75
N SER A 54 -5.68 -2.78 -8.29
CA SER A 54 -6.05 -2.29 -6.97
C SER A 54 -6.88 -3.29 -6.19
N LYS A 55 -6.90 -3.11 -4.87
CA LYS A 55 -7.72 -3.90 -3.96
C LYS A 55 -8.24 -3.02 -2.83
N TYR A 56 -9.56 -2.93 -2.73
CA TYR A 56 -10.22 -2.39 -1.54
C TYR A 56 -10.08 -3.39 -0.38
N VAL A 57 -9.53 -2.94 0.75
CA VAL A 57 -9.23 -3.78 1.93
C VAL A 57 -10.09 -3.43 3.14
N GLY A 58 -11.13 -2.61 2.95
CA GLY A 58 -12.01 -2.17 4.03
C GLY A 58 -11.26 -1.42 5.11
N ASN A 59 -11.73 -1.50 6.36
CA ASN A 59 -11.10 -0.81 7.49
C ASN A 59 -9.94 -1.59 8.13
N THR A 60 -9.32 -2.50 7.38
CA THR A 60 -8.14 -3.26 7.82
C THR A 60 -6.91 -2.34 7.81
N THR A 61 -5.93 -2.62 8.68
CA THR A 61 -4.65 -1.90 8.77
C THR A 61 -3.45 -2.72 8.31
N LYS A 62 -3.71 -3.82 7.59
CA LYS A 62 -2.71 -4.75 7.06
C LYS A 62 -3.15 -5.26 5.69
N HIS A 63 -2.20 -5.36 4.76
CA HIS A 63 -2.39 -6.03 3.48
C HIS A 63 -1.18 -6.88 3.14
N THR A 64 -1.43 -8.07 2.59
CA THR A 64 -0.40 -9.00 2.14
C THR A 64 -0.58 -9.27 0.65
N PHE A 65 0.52 -9.19 -0.10
CA PHE A 65 0.57 -9.47 -1.54
C PHE A 65 1.86 -10.23 -1.89
N THR A 66 1.84 -10.94 -3.02
CA THR A 66 3.00 -11.64 -3.54
C THR A 66 3.80 -10.71 -4.46
N LEU A 67 5.12 -10.68 -4.32
CA LEU A 67 6.00 -9.92 -5.20
C LEU A 67 6.08 -10.58 -6.59
N SER A 68 5.18 -10.20 -7.48
CA SER A 68 5.02 -10.88 -8.78
C SER A 68 6.05 -10.50 -9.84
N ASP A 69 6.76 -9.39 -9.66
CA ASP A 69 7.74 -8.84 -10.61
C ASP A 69 8.97 -8.31 -9.86
N ASN A 70 10.00 -7.91 -10.61
CA ASN A 70 11.27 -7.43 -10.05
C ASN A 70 11.10 -6.21 -9.13
N ALA A 71 10.09 -5.39 -9.41
CA ALA A 71 9.70 -4.30 -8.54
C ALA A 71 8.18 -4.09 -8.60
N VAL A 72 7.60 -3.79 -7.44
CA VAL A 72 6.20 -3.38 -7.29
C VAL A 72 6.15 -2.13 -6.41
N THR A 73 5.59 -1.06 -6.94
CA THR A 73 5.27 0.16 -6.18
C THR A 73 3.85 0.05 -5.65
N VAL A 74 3.72 0.18 -4.33
CA VAL A 74 2.43 0.26 -3.64
C VAL A 74 2.09 1.71 -3.37
N THR A 75 0.84 2.10 -3.61
CA THR A 75 0.24 3.35 -3.13
C THR A 75 -0.96 3.00 -2.25
N LEU A 76 -1.05 3.61 -1.07
CA LEU A 76 -2.15 3.37 -0.13
C LEU A 76 -3.06 4.59 -0.04
N LEU A 77 -4.35 4.37 -0.25
CA LEU A 77 -5.38 5.41 -0.27
C LEU A 77 -6.36 5.16 0.88
N ALA A 78 -6.84 6.24 1.48
CA ALA A 78 -7.96 6.22 2.40
C ALA A 78 -9.25 6.66 1.71
N VAL A 79 -10.36 6.03 2.07
CA VAL A 79 -11.68 6.27 1.50
C VAL A 79 -12.62 6.75 2.59
N ASN A 80 -13.33 7.84 2.34
CA ASN A 80 -14.44 8.30 3.17
C ASN A 80 -15.65 8.64 2.28
N SER A 81 -16.73 9.15 2.87
CA SER A 81 -17.94 9.55 2.13
C SER A 81 -17.73 10.66 1.10
N LEU A 82 -16.61 11.39 1.14
CA LEU A 82 -16.23 12.42 0.17
C LEU A 82 -15.32 11.87 -0.95
N GLY A 83 -14.88 10.61 -0.84
CA GLY A 83 -14.02 9.94 -1.81
C GLY A 83 -12.62 9.60 -1.28
N TYR A 84 -11.68 9.48 -2.21
CA TYR A 84 -10.30 9.08 -1.95
C TYR A 84 -9.45 10.21 -1.37
N SER A 85 -8.37 9.84 -0.67
CA SER A 85 -7.35 10.78 -0.23
C SER A 85 -6.58 11.41 -1.38
N LEU A 86 -6.30 12.71 -1.28
CA LEU A 86 -5.64 13.49 -2.34
C LEU A 86 -4.12 13.24 -2.39
N THR A 87 -3.46 13.24 -1.22
CA THR A 87 -2.02 13.02 -1.10
C THR A 87 -1.74 11.67 -0.45
N ASN A 88 -0.94 10.80 -1.09
CA ASN A 88 -0.76 9.41 -0.66
C ASN A 88 0.71 8.99 -0.61
N SER A 89 1.06 8.19 0.40
CA SER A 89 2.39 7.58 0.49
C SER A 89 2.58 6.51 -0.59
N LYS A 90 3.83 6.34 -1.03
CA LYS A 90 4.24 5.32 -2.00
C LYS A 90 5.48 4.60 -1.50
N LEU A 91 5.53 3.29 -1.64
CA LEU A 91 6.70 2.48 -1.35
C LEU A 91 6.97 1.50 -2.50
N THR A 92 8.22 1.40 -2.91
CA THR A 92 8.66 0.44 -3.93
C THR A 92 9.35 -0.74 -3.27
N PHE A 93 8.91 -1.94 -3.63
CA PHE A 93 9.45 -3.22 -3.18
C PHE A 93 10.17 -3.87 -4.35
N SER A 94 11.47 -4.12 -4.23
CA SER A 94 12.30 -4.66 -5.31
C SER A 94 13.01 -5.93 -4.86
N CYS A 95 13.11 -6.91 -5.76
CA CYS A 95 13.96 -8.08 -5.54
C CYS A 95 15.45 -7.68 -5.59
N GLU A 96 16.31 -8.34 -4.82
CA GLU A 96 17.73 -8.34 -5.16
C GLU A 96 17.94 -9.20 -6.42
N MET A 97 18.66 -8.66 -7.40
CA MET A 97 19.14 -9.48 -8.51
C MET A 97 20.39 -10.20 -8.02
N SER A 98 20.38 -11.53 -8.04
CA SER A 98 21.59 -12.31 -7.79
C SER A 98 22.63 -11.92 -8.84
N THR A 99 23.68 -11.22 -8.42
CA THR A 99 24.89 -10.98 -9.22
C THR A 99 25.68 -12.26 -9.41
#